data_AF-A0A963CS59-F1
#
_entry.id   AF-A0A963CS59-F1
#
_cell.length_a   1.000
_cell.length_b   1.000
_cell.length_c   1.000
_cell.angle_alpha   90.00
_cell.angle_beta   90.00
_cell.angle_gamma   90.00
#
_symmetry.space_group_name_H-M   'P 1'
#
loop_
_entity.id
_entity.type
_entity.pdbx_description
1 polymer ?
#
loop_
_entity_poly.entity_id
_entity_poly.type
_entity_poly.pdbx_seq_one_letter_code
_entity_poly.pdbx_strand_id
1 'polypeptide(L)'
;RAHHVNWITNAKVTKVEAGKMHIEEYDESGNLRKEHELAFKFSMMLPAFRGVDAVAKVEGLCNPRGFVIVDSHQRNPTYPNI
;
A
#
# COMPACT_ATOMS: atom_id res chain seq x y z
N ARG A 1 -30.34 -8.08 -5.25
CA ARG A 1 -29.85 -8.80 -4.05
C ARG A 1 -28.72 -7.95 -3.49
N ALA A 2 -28.93 -7.21 -2.40
CA ALA A 2 -27.85 -6.45 -1.77
C ALA A 2 -26.93 -7.45 -1.07
N HIS A 3 -25.65 -7.46 -1.42
CA HIS A 3 -24.67 -8.20 -0.65
C HIS A 3 -24.42 -7.39 0.63
N HIS A 4 -24.70 -7.98 1.79
CA HIS A 4 -24.40 -7.35 3.08
C HIS A 4 -22.88 -7.33 3.28
N VAL A 5 -22.24 -6.28 2.75
CA VAL A 5 -20.82 -5.99 2.93
C VAL A 5 -20.70 -4.89 3.97
N ASN A 6 -19.96 -5.18 5.04
CA ASN A 6 -19.61 -4.20 6.06
C ASN A 6 -18.32 -3.47 5.65
N TRP A 7 -18.31 -2.14 5.77
CA TRP A 7 -17.20 -1.31 5.32
C TRP A 7 -16.42 -0.75 6.50
N ILE A 8 -15.09 -0.78 6.38
CA ILE A 8 -14.15 -0.08 7.26
C ILE A 8 -13.23 0.71 6.33
N THR A 9 -13.21 2.03 6.49
CA THR A 9 -12.43 2.96 5.66
C THR A 9 -11.39 3.68 6.51
N ASN A 10 -10.43 4.39 5.89
CA ASN A 10 -9.32 5.04 6.59
C ASN A 10 -8.62 4.09 7.57
N ALA A 11 -8.27 2.91 7.08
CA ALA A 11 -7.78 1.83 7.93
C ALA A 11 -6.50 1.20 7.40
N LYS A 12 -5.69 0.69 8.31
CA LYS A 12 -4.42 0.00 8.05
C LYS A 12 -4.44 -1.35 8.72
N VAL A 13 -4.08 -2.39 7.96
CA VAL A 13 -3.78 -3.71 8.53
C VAL A 13 -2.40 -3.65 9.19
N THR A 14 -2.32 -3.92 10.49
CA THR A 14 -1.05 -3.92 11.23
C THR A 14 -0.44 -5.31 11.34
N LYS A 15 -1.28 -6.34 11.41
CA LYS A 15 -0.85 -7.74 11.52
C LYS A 15 -1.90 -8.68 10.92
N VAL A 16 -1.41 -9.78 10.34
CA VAL A 16 -2.24 -10.92 9.95
C VAL A 16 -1.72 -12.16 10.67
N GLU A 17 -2.62 -12.90 11.27
CA GLU A 17 -2.38 -14.19 11.92
C GLU A 17 -3.30 -15.24 11.31
N ALA A 18 -3.14 -16.51 11.70
CA ALA A 18 -3.98 -17.59 11.21
C ALA A 18 -5.47 -17.31 11.50
N GLY A 19 -6.24 -17.03 10.44
CA GLY A 19 -7.68 -16.79 10.51
C GLY A 19 -8.11 -15.44 11.12
N LYS A 20 -7.18 -14.51 11.39
CA LYS A 20 -7.48 -13.20 12.00
C LYS A 20 -6.63 -12.07 11.40
N MET A 21 -7.26 -10.92 11.19
CA MET A 21 -6.61 -9.68 10.77
C MET A 21 -6.79 -8.60 11.83
N HIS A 22 -5.70 -7.90 12.14
CA HIS A 22 -5.66 -6.77 13.07
C HIS A 22 -5.64 -5.46 12.27
N ILE A 23 -6.63 -4.59 12.51
CA ILE A 23 -6.87 -3.38 11.71
C ILE A 23 -7.01 -2.17 12.63
N GLU A 24 -6.27 -1.12 12.33
CA GLU A 24 -6.43 0.20 12.95
C GLU A 24 -7.22 1.11 12.01
N GLU A 25 -8.32 1.70 12.50
CA GLU A 25 -9.11 2.73 11.82
C GLU A 25 -8.76 4.10 12.40
N TYR A 26 -8.60 5.09 11.53
CA TYR A 26 -8.19 6.45 11.89
C TYR A 26 -9.30 7.47 11.61
N ASP A 27 -9.28 8.58 12.36
CA ASP A 27 -10.13 9.74 12.10
C ASP A 27 -9.55 10.66 11.02
N GLU A 28 -10.25 11.74 10.70
CA GLU A 28 -9.84 12.72 9.68
C GLU A 28 -8.58 13.51 10.06
N SER A 29 -8.24 13.56 11.35
CA SER A 29 -7.01 14.18 11.86
C SER A 29 -5.84 13.19 11.88
N GLY A 30 -6.06 11.93 11.48
CA GLY A 30 -5.07 10.86 11.47
C GLY A 30 -4.85 10.21 12.84
N ASN A 31 -5.69 10.51 13.84
CA ASN A 31 -5.60 9.86 15.15
C ASN A 31 -6.26 8.49 15.12
N LEU A 32 -5.77 7.56 15.94
CA LEU A 32 -6.37 6.25 16.10
C LEU A 32 -7.80 6.40 16.64
N ARG A 33 -8.78 5.95 15.86
CA ARG A 33 -10.20 6.00 16.21
C ARG A 33 -10.67 4.69 16.82
N LYS A 34 -10.25 3.56 16.24
CA LYS A 34 -10.70 2.23 16.66
C LYS A 34 -9.77 1.12 16.20
N GLU A 35 -9.59 0.12 17.04
CA GLU A 35 -8.96 -1.15 16.67
C GLU A 35 -10.03 -2.21 16.38
N HIS A 36 -9.81 -3.00 15.33
CA HIS A 36 -10.69 -4.08 14.91
C HIS A 36 -9.91 -5.39 14.82
N GLU A 37 -10.52 -6.46 15.29
CA GLU A 37 -10.10 -7.82 14.99
C GLU A 37 -11.13 -8.48 14.06
N LEU A 38 -10.72 -8.83 12.85
CA LEU A 38 -11.58 -9.49 11.87
C LEU A 38 -11.17 -10.95 11.68
N ALA A 39 -12.07 -11.85 12.03
CA ALA A 39 -11.93 -13.27 11.70
C ALA A 39 -12.21 -13.51 10.21
N PHE A 40 -11.40 -14.35 9.56
CA PHE A 40 -11.62 -14.72 8.16
C PHE A 40 -11.35 -16.21 7.92
N LYS A 41 -12.16 -16.83 7.05
CA LYS A 41 -11.88 -18.16 6.45
C LYS A 41 -11.21 -18.04 5.09
N PHE A 42 -11.55 -16.99 4.35
CA PHE A 42 -10.97 -16.63 3.06
C PHE A 42 -10.86 -15.11 2.99
N SER A 43 -9.73 -14.61 2.51
CA SER A 43 -9.45 -13.18 2.44
C SER A 43 -8.57 -12.87 1.23
N MET A 44 -8.70 -11.65 0.72
CA MET A 44 -7.84 -11.09 -0.32
C MET A 44 -7.56 -9.64 0.06
N MET A 45 -6.28 -9.28 0.06
CA MET A 45 -5.80 -7.92 0.29
C MET A 45 -4.95 -7.50 -0.90
N LEU A 46 -5.20 -6.30 -1.42
CA LEU A 46 -4.31 -5.71 -2.40
C LEU A 46 -3.13 -5.05 -1.65
N PRO A 47 -1.89 -5.56 -1.78
CA PRO A 47 -0.74 -5.00 -1.07
C PRO A 47 -0.32 -3.66 -1.67
N ALA A 48 0.43 -2.88 -0.90
CA ALA A 48 1.06 -1.68 -1.41
C ALA A 48 2.11 -2.02 -2.47
N PHE A 49 2.11 -1.30 -3.59
CA PHE A 49 3.13 -1.46 -4.62
C PHE A 49 4.39 -0.64 -4.32
N ARG A 50 5.53 -1.20 -4.69
CA ARG A 50 6.86 -0.59 -4.70
C ARG A 50 7.63 -1.04 -5.94
N GLY A 51 8.65 -0.29 -6.32
CA GLY A 51 9.57 -0.70 -7.38
C GLY A 51 10.36 -1.95 -7.00
N VAL A 52 10.73 -2.74 -8.02
CA VAL A 52 11.56 -3.93 -7.82
C VAL A 52 12.98 -3.55 -7.40
N ASP A 53 13.59 -4.35 -6.52
CA ASP A 53 14.88 -4.05 -5.90
C ASP A 53 16.00 -3.71 -6.89
N ALA A 54 16.05 -4.41 -8.02
CA ALA A 54 17.09 -4.20 -9.04
C ALA A 54 17.04 -2.78 -9.66
N VAL A 55 15.84 -2.19 -9.74
CA VAL A 55 15.62 -0.85 -10.32
C VAL A 55 15.64 0.21 -9.21
N ALA A 56 14.99 -0.08 -8.09
CA ALA A 56 14.85 0.84 -6.96
C ALA A 56 16.19 1.23 -6.31
N LYS A 57 17.20 0.35 -6.38
CA LYS A 57 18.54 0.56 -5.80
C LYS A 57 19.50 1.33 -6.70
N VAL A 58 19.10 1.69 -7.93
CA VAL A 58 19.94 2.52 -8.80
C VAL A 58 19.90 3.96 -8.31
N GLU A 59 21.05 4.47 -7.90
CA GLU A 59 21.20 5.83 -7.37
C GLU A 59 20.72 6.87 -8.39
N GLY A 60 19.83 7.77 -7.96
CA GLY A 60 19.26 8.83 -8.82
C GLY A 60 18.17 8.38 -9.81
N LEU A 61 17.92 7.08 -9.97
CA LEU A 61 16.92 6.59 -10.94
C LEU A 61 15.48 6.68 -10.40
N CYS A 62 15.29 6.39 -9.11
CA CYS A 62 13.97 6.20 -8.50
C CYS A 62 13.71 7.17 -7.34
N ASN A 63 12.43 7.38 -7.02
CA ASN A 63 12.01 8.02 -5.77
C ASN A 63 12.12 7.05 -4.56
N PRO A 64 11.88 7.50 -3.31
CA PRO A 64 12.01 6.63 -2.12
C PRO A 64 11.11 5.37 -2.11
N ARG A 65 10.08 5.30 -2.96
CA ARG A 65 9.23 4.11 -3.12
C ARG A 65 9.70 3.16 -4.23
N GLY A 66 10.80 3.48 -4.89
CA GLY A 66 11.40 2.69 -5.96
C GLY A 66 10.77 2.91 -7.35
N PHE A 67 9.94 3.94 -7.52
CA PHE A 67 9.38 4.25 -8.84
C PHE A 67 10.36 5.11 -9.64
N VAL A 68 10.60 4.74 -10.90
CA VAL A 68 11.46 5.48 -11.82
C VAL A 68 10.92 6.90 -12.01
N ILE A 69 11.79 7.88 -11.87
CA ILE A 69 11.47 9.28 -12.13
C ILE A 69 11.58 9.51 -13.63
N VAL A 70 10.55 10.07 -14.26
CA VAL A 70 10.52 10.35 -15.70
C VAL A 70 10.04 11.76 -16.00
N ASP A 71 10.52 12.30 -17.12
CA ASP A 71 9.96 13.50 -17.75
C ASP A 71 8.66 13.18 -18.53
N SER A 72 8.08 14.19 -19.19
CA SER A 72 6.86 14.03 -20.01
C SER A 72 7.04 13.15 -21.25
N HIS A 73 8.26 12.74 -21.56
CA HIS A 73 8.63 11.88 -22.69
C HIS A 73 9.08 10.49 -22.21
N GLN A 74 8.77 10.15 -20.95
CA GLN A 74 9.05 8.85 -20.34
C GLN A 74 10.55 8.52 -20.17
N ARG A 75 11.42 9.54 -20.15
CA ARG A 75 12.87 9.37 -19.98
C ARG A 75 13.33 9.81 -18.60
N ASN A 76 14.35 9.14 -18.06
CA ASN A 76 14.91 9.54 -16.78
C ASN A 76 15.75 10.83 -16.88
N PRO A 77 15.55 11.83 -15.98
CA PRO A 77 16.33 13.07 -15.99
C PRO A 77 17.83 12.92 -15.69
N THR A 78 18.22 11.89 -14.92
CA THR A 78 19.61 11.64 -14.52
C THR A 78 20.34 10.75 -15.53
N TYR A 79 19.64 9.77 -16.11
CA TYR A 79 20.13 8.82 -17.10
C TYR A 79 19.34 8.97 -18.41
N PRO A 80 19.72 9.87 -19.32
CA PRO A 80 18.92 10.19 -20.52
C PRO A 80 18.79 9.07 -21.55
N ASN A 81 19.52 7.97 -21.37
CA ASN A 81 19.46 6.76 -22.20
C ASN A 81 18.60 5.64 -21.57
N ILE A 82 17.93 5.91 -20.45
CA ILE A 82 16.96 5.04 -19.77
C ILE A 82 15.56 5.64 -19.89
#